data_AF-A0A517SHA6-F1
#
_entry.id   AF-A0A517SHA6-F1
#
_cell.length_a   1.000
_cell.length_b   1.000
_cell.length_c   1.000
_cell.angle_alpha   90.00
_cell.angle_beta   90.00
_cell.angle_gamma   90.00
#
_symmetry.space_group_name_H-M   'P 1'
#
loop_
_entity.id
_entity.type
_entity.pdbx_description
1 polymer ?
#
loop_
_entity_poly.entity_id
_entity_poly.type
_entity_poly.pdbx_seq_one_letter_code
_entity_poly.pdbx_strand_id
1 'polypeptide(L)'
;MSEKLFSQEDVDRMLEKERRGPVARQIESLQAVVNRQEQLRAVIAEHGIEPAEGESVADAAGRLLNQWTETAARREADHLASVNAMKAESDSSIAEVKAEIGRINAQRHSHEIDFAIGEAARKHGAFDAEQLRAFVRPHVQTMGDEHVVRTPGMLQSIDEFVDAMRVDPASANLFREGLGLK
;
A
#
# COMPACT_ATOMS: atom_id res chain seq x y z
N MET A 1 92.29 -9.26 -16.64
CA MET A 1 91.01 -8.80 -16.08
C MET A 1 91.16 -8.77 -14.57
N SER A 2 90.92 -7.63 -13.92
CA SER A 2 91.10 -7.50 -12.47
C SER A 2 89.82 -7.92 -11.76
N GLU A 3 89.88 -9.03 -11.01
CA GLU A 3 88.80 -9.46 -10.13
C GLU A 3 88.77 -8.50 -8.93
N LYS A 4 87.73 -7.67 -8.85
CA LYS A 4 87.47 -6.86 -7.66
C LYS A 4 87.08 -7.79 -6.51
N LEU A 5 88.04 -8.11 -5.65
CA LEU A 5 87.80 -8.73 -4.35
C LEU A 5 87.05 -7.70 -3.49
N PHE A 6 85.79 -7.98 -3.19
CA PHE A 6 85.04 -7.20 -2.20
C PHE A 6 85.73 -7.31 -0.84
N SER A 7 85.86 -6.19 -0.13
CA SER A 7 86.36 -6.23 1.24
C SER A 7 85.31 -6.88 2.16
N GLN A 8 85.75 -7.49 3.25
CA GLN A 8 84.86 -8.06 4.26
C GLN A 8 83.80 -7.04 4.74
N GLU A 9 84.20 -5.77 4.86
CA GLU A 9 83.31 -4.66 5.21
C GLU A 9 82.24 -4.35 4.16
N ASP A 10 82.51 -4.58 2.86
CA ASP A 10 81.53 -4.38 1.80
C ASP A 10 80.50 -5.50 1.77
N VAL A 11 80.94 -6.74 2.07
CA VAL A 11 80.06 -7.91 2.21
C VAL A 11 79.15 -7.74 3.43
N ASP A 12 79.70 -7.31 4.57
CA ASP A 12 78.92 -7.05 5.79
C ASP A 12 77.92 -5.91 5.58
N ARG A 13 78.30 -4.81 4.90
CA ARG A 13 77.36 -3.74 4.55
C ARG A 13 76.24 -4.20 3.62
N MET A 14 76.53 -5.06 2.65
CA MET A 14 75.51 -5.62 1.76
C MET A 14 74.55 -6.55 2.51
N LEU A 15 75.07 -7.46 3.33
CA LEU A 15 74.27 -8.37 4.15
C LEU A 15 73.39 -7.62 5.16
N GLU A 16 73.92 -6.56 5.75
CA GLU A 16 73.15 -5.74 6.68
C GLU A 16 72.07 -4.92 5.97
N LYS A 17 72.32 -4.46 4.75
CA LYS A 17 71.32 -3.79 3.91
C LYS A 17 70.23 -4.76 3.42
N GLU A 18 70.60 -5.99 3.06
CA GLU A 18 69.66 -7.08 2.73
C GLU A 18 68.83 -7.53 3.94
N ARG A 19 69.38 -7.48 5.16
CA ARG A 19 68.65 -7.78 6.40
C ARG A 19 67.73 -6.63 6.83
N ARG A 20 68.12 -5.37 6.63
CA ARG A 20 67.31 -4.20 7.03
C ARG A 20 66.08 -3.98 6.14
N GLY A 21 66.16 -4.29 4.85
CA GLY A 21 65.04 -4.09 3.91
C GLY A 21 63.75 -4.89 4.22
N PRO A 22 63.83 -6.19 4.54
CA PRO A 22 62.67 -7.00 4.95
C PRO A 22 62.13 -6.61 6.33
N VAL A 23 63.01 -6.28 7.28
CA VAL A 23 62.61 -5.86 8.63
C VAL A 23 61.87 -4.52 8.59
N ALA A 24 62.34 -3.55 7.78
CA ALA A 24 61.64 -2.29 7.58
C ALA A 24 60.22 -2.49 7.02
N ARG A 25 60.05 -3.38 6.04
CA ARG A 25 58.74 -3.73 5.48
C ARG A 25 57.82 -4.41 6.49
N GLN A 26 58.36 -5.26 7.36
CA GLN A 26 57.58 -5.85 8.46
C GLN A 26 57.13 -4.81 9.48
N ILE A 27 57.99 -3.87 9.84
CA ILE A 27 57.66 -2.77 10.77
C ILE A 27 56.55 -1.89 10.17
N GLU A 28 56.66 -1.48 8.91
CA GLU A 28 55.61 -0.71 8.23
C GLU A 28 54.29 -1.47 8.19
N SER A 29 54.32 -2.78 7.90
CA SER A 29 53.13 -3.62 7.91
C SER A 29 52.49 -3.72 9.29
N LEU A 30 53.29 -3.84 10.36
CA LEU A 30 52.78 -3.89 11.73
C LEU A 30 52.19 -2.54 12.15
N GLN A 31 52.84 -1.43 11.82
CA GLN A 31 52.32 -0.08 12.05
C GLN A 31 50.97 0.14 11.36
N ALA A 32 50.81 -0.35 10.13
CA ALA A 32 49.53 -0.26 9.40
C ALA A 32 48.41 -1.10 10.04
N VAL A 33 48.74 -2.17 10.76
CA VAL A 33 47.76 -2.97 11.52
C VAL A 33 47.38 -2.26 12.82
N VAL A 34 48.36 -1.69 13.54
CA VAL A 34 48.13 -0.92 14.77
C VAL A 34 47.24 0.29 14.50
N ASN A 35 47.55 1.08 13.46
CA ASN A 35 46.74 2.24 13.07
C ASN A 35 45.29 1.85 12.75
N ARG A 36 45.06 0.70 12.11
CA ARG A 36 43.70 0.20 11.84
C ARG A 36 42.96 -0.18 13.11
N GLN A 37 43.63 -0.75 14.11
CA GLN A 37 43.02 -1.06 15.40
C GLN A 37 42.70 0.20 16.21
N GLU A 38 43.55 1.22 16.16
CA GLU A 38 43.29 2.53 16.80
C GLU A 38 42.09 3.23 16.18
N GLN A 39 41.97 3.22 14.84
CA GLN A 39 40.80 3.73 14.14
C GLN A 39 39.52 2.99 14.54
N LEU A 40 39.58 1.66 14.65
CA LEU A 40 38.42 0.87 15.08
C LEU A 40 38.04 1.20 16.52
N ARG A 41 39.01 1.37 17.43
CA ARG A 41 38.75 1.80 18.82
C ARG A 41 38.07 3.17 18.87
N ALA A 42 38.49 4.11 18.02
CA ALA A 42 37.88 5.43 17.95
C ALA A 42 36.40 5.34 17.52
N VAL A 43 36.08 4.53 16.51
CA VAL A 43 34.69 4.29 16.07
C VAL A 43 33.87 3.65 17.19
N ILE A 44 34.40 2.62 17.86
CA ILE A 44 33.71 1.94 18.97
C ILE A 44 33.41 2.92 20.11
N ALA A 45 34.37 3.78 20.45
CA ALA A 45 34.20 4.81 21.48
C ALA A 45 33.21 5.91 21.09
N GLU A 46 33.20 6.35 19.82
CA GLU A 46 32.23 7.32 19.29
C GLU A 46 30.79 6.81 19.43
N HIS A 47 30.60 5.49 19.34
CA HIS A 47 29.31 4.83 19.56
C HIS A 47 29.04 4.43 21.02
N GLY A 48 29.84 4.94 21.96
CA GLY A 48 29.60 4.81 23.40
C GLY A 48 29.90 3.42 23.97
N ILE A 49 30.65 2.59 23.25
CA ILE A 49 31.13 1.31 23.76
C ILE A 49 32.55 1.51 24.27
N GLU A 50 32.74 1.40 25.58
CA GLU A 50 34.08 1.31 26.15
C GLU A 50 34.53 -0.16 26.15
N PRO A 51 35.70 -0.47 25.55
CA PRO A 51 36.31 -1.78 25.70
C PRO A 51 36.61 -2.05 27.17
N ALA A 52 36.18 -3.20 27.69
CA ALA A 52 36.53 -3.61 29.04
C ALA A 52 38.04 -3.86 29.17
N GLU A 53 38.56 -3.81 30.39
CA GLU A 53 39.98 -4.05 30.65
C GLU A 53 40.38 -5.47 30.17
N GLY A 54 41.28 -5.55 29.19
CA GLY A 54 41.69 -6.81 28.55
C GLY A 54 40.82 -7.30 27.38
N GLU A 55 39.75 -6.57 27.01
CA GLU A 55 38.91 -6.91 25.86
C GLU A 55 39.61 -6.60 24.53
N SER A 56 39.47 -7.50 23.56
CA SER A 56 40.01 -7.26 22.22
C SER A 56 39.17 -6.23 21.48
N VAL A 57 39.79 -5.49 20.55
CA VAL A 57 39.10 -4.54 19.66
C VAL A 57 38.04 -5.26 18.81
N ALA A 58 38.26 -6.53 18.48
CA ALA A 58 37.33 -7.34 17.72
C ALA A 58 36.06 -7.68 18.53
N ASP A 59 36.19 -7.98 19.82
CA ASP A 59 35.04 -8.29 20.68
C ASP A 59 34.17 -7.04 20.91
N ALA A 60 34.80 -5.89 21.15
CA ALA A 60 34.10 -4.62 21.30
C ALA A 60 33.40 -4.19 19.99
N ALA A 61 34.01 -4.45 18.83
CA ALA A 61 33.36 -4.26 17.52
C ALA A 61 32.18 -5.22 17.32
N GLY A 62 32.28 -6.46 17.81
CA GLY A 62 31.18 -7.43 17.81
C GLY A 62 29.97 -6.95 18.62
N ARG A 63 30.20 -6.36 19.80
CA ARG A 63 29.14 -5.74 20.61
C ARG A 63 28.47 -4.57 19.86
N LEU A 64 29.25 -3.71 19.21
CA LEU A 64 28.74 -2.61 18.39
C LEU A 64 27.81 -3.11 17.28
N LEU A 65 28.24 -4.13 16.54
CA LEU A 65 27.45 -4.74 15.47
C LEU A 65 26.14 -5.32 15.99
N ASN A 66 26.17 -6.01 17.13
CA ASN A 66 24.96 -6.55 17.76
C ASN A 66 23.99 -5.44 18.16
N GLN A 67 24.49 -4.34 18.75
CA GLN A 67 23.66 -3.21 19.12
C GLN A 67 23.03 -2.51 17.90
N TRP A 68 23.78 -2.35 16.81
CA TRP A 68 23.27 -1.78 15.56
C TRP A 68 22.23 -2.66 14.89
N THR A 69 22.46 -3.97 14.83
CA THR A 69 21.50 -4.91 14.25
C THR A 69 20.20 -4.94 15.06
N GLU A 70 20.27 -4.93 16.39
CA GLU A 70 19.10 -4.83 17.26
C GLU A 70 18.36 -3.49 17.07
N THR A 71 19.09 -2.38 17.01
CA THR A 71 18.50 -1.05 16.80
C THR A 71 17.84 -0.94 15.43
N ALA A 72 18.48 -1.46 14.38
CA ALA A 72 17.93 -1.49 13.03
C ALA A 72 16.67 -2.36 12.97
N ALA A 73 16.68 -3.55 13.58
CA ALA A 73 15.53 -4.43 13.64
C ALA A 73 14.34 -3.78 14.39
N ARG A 74 14.59 -3.08 15.50
CA ARG A 74 13.55 -2.33 16.22
C ARG A 74 12.96 -1.20 15.38
N ARG A 75 13.81 -0.38 14.75
CA ARG A 75 13.34 0.71 13.87
C ARG A 75 12.51 0.19 12.70
N GLU A 76 12.91 -0.92 12.11
CA GLU A 76 12.16 -1.56 11.04
C GLU A 76 10.80 -2.07 11.54
N ALA A 77 10.76 -2.71 12.71
CA ALA A 77 9.51 -3.16 13.32
C ALA A 77 8.55 -2.00 13.64
N ASP A 78 9.07 -0.90 14.21
CA ASP A 78 8.28 0.30 14.52
C ASP A 78 7.76 0.97 13.24
N HIS A 79 8.59 1.04 12.20
CA HIS A 79 8.18 1.59 10.90
C HIS A 79 7.08 0.73 10.26
N LEU A 80 7.23 -0.60 10.25
CA LEU A 80 6.21 -1.52 9.74
C LEU A 80 4.90 -1.42 10.53
N ALA A 81 4.96 -1.30 11.86
CA ALA A 81 3.79 -1.10 12.70
C ALA A 81 3.08 0.21 12.36
N SER A 82 3.83 1.31 12.18
CA SER A 82 3.30 2.60 11.78
C SER A 82 2.64 2.56 10.39
N VAL A 83 3.31 1.97 9.40
CA VAL A 83 2.76 1.80 8.04
C VAL A 83 1.47 0.97 8.06
N ASN A 84 1.44 -0.12 8.83
CA ASN A 84 0.24 -0.95 8.95
C ASN A 84 -0.93 -0.21 9.63
N ALA A 85 -0.65 0.62 10.64
CA ALA A 85 -1.67 1.45 11.28
C ALA A 85 -2.26 2.48 10.31
N MET A 86 -1.40 3.19 9.56
CA MET A 86 -1.84 4.15 8.55
C MET A 86 -2.65 3.48 7.43
N LYS A 87 -2.22 2.28 7.00
CA LYS A 87 -2.95 1.51 6.00
C LYS A 87 -4.34 1.11 6.50
N ALA A 88 -4.44 0.62 7.73
CA ALA A 88 -5.71 0.22 8.33
C ALA A 88 -6.67 1.42 8.47
N GLU A 89 -6.17 2.58 8.88
CA GLU A 89 -6.96 3.82 8.93
C GLU A 89 -7.44 4.23 7.54
N SER A 90 -6.55 4.22 6.54
CA SER A 90 -6.92 4.54 5.16
C SER A 90 -7.96 3.58 4.58
N ASP A 91 -7.80 2.27 4.81
CA ASP A 91 -8.75 1.25 4.37
C ASP A 91 -10.14 1.46 5.02
N SER A 92 -10.18 1.86 6.29
CA SER A 92 -11.42 2.22 6.99
C SER A 92 -12.10 3.43 6.36
N SER A 93 -11.37 4.52 6.13
CA SER A 93 -11.93 5.73 5.49
C SER A 93 -12.42 5.45 4.08
N ILE A 94 -11.71 4.61 3.30
CA ILE A 94 -12.15 4.20 1.97
C ILE A 94 -13.46 3.39 2.06
N ALA A 95 -13.61 2.51 3.05
CA ALA A 95 -14.84 1.75 3.25
C ALA A 95 -16.03 2.66 3.58
N GLU A 96 -15.83 3.67 4.44
CA GLU A 96 -16.85 4.67 4.77
C GLU A 96 -17.28 5.47 3.54
N VAL A 97 -16.32 5.96 2.75
CA VAL A 97 -16.61 6.70 1.50
C VAL A 97 -17.36 5.83 0.50
N LYS A 98 -16.98 4.56 0.33
CA LYS A 98 -17.71 3.62 -0.54
C LYS A 98 -19.14 3.41 -0.08
N ALA A 99 -19.37 3.28 1.24
CA ALA A 99 -20.70 3.15 1.80
C ALA A 99 -21.55 4.42 1.58
N GLU A 100 -20.95 5.61 1.72
CA GLU A 100 -21.62 6.89 1.44
C GLU A 100 -21.99 7.01 -0.04
N ILE A 101 -21.06 6.71 -0.95
CA ILE A 101 -21.33 6.70 -2.40
C ILE A 101 -22.48 5.73 -2.73
N GLY A 102 -22.50 4.55 -2.11
CA GLY A 102 -23.59 3.59 -2.28
C GLY A 102 -24.94 4.17 -1.84
N ARG A 103 -24.98 4.84 -0.69
CA ARG A 103 -26.20 5.51 -0.19
C ARG A 103 -26.65 6.65 -1.11
N ILE A 104 -25.73 7.50 -1.56
CA ILE A 104 -26.02 8.60 -2.49
C ILE A 104 -26.54 8.07 -3.83
N ASN A 105 -25.90 7.05 -4.40
CA ASN A 105 -26.34 6.45 -5.66
C ASN A 105 -27.74 5.81 -5.53
N ALA A 106 -28.01 5.13 -4.41
CA ALA A 106 -29.34 4.58 -4.14
C ALA A 106 -30.40 5.69 -4.06
N GLN A 107 -30.11 6.81 -3.38
CA GLN A 107 -31.00 7.97 -3.33
C GLN A 107 -31.18 8.62 -4.71
N ARG A 108 -30.11 8.75 -5.49
CA ARG A 108 -30.17 9.30 -6.85
C ARG A 108 -31.08 8.47 -7.76
N HIS A 109 -30.84 7.16 -7.84
CA HIS A 109 -31.68 6.26 -8.62
C HIS A 109 -33.12 6.23 -8.15
N SER A 110 -33.35 6.30 -6.84
CA SER A 110 -34.69 6.41 -6.27
C SER A 110 -35.43 7.64 -6.79
N HIS A 111 -34.78 8.81 -6.84
CA HIS A 111 -35.35 10.03 -7.40
C HIS A 111 -35.52 9.98 -8.93
N GLU A 112 -34.56 9.41 -9.66
CA GLU A 112 -34.63 9.22 -11.12
C GLU A 112 -35.84 8.35 -11.50
N ILE A 113 -36.08 7.27 -10.75
CA ILE A 113 -37.26 6.41 -10.94
C ILE A 113 -38.57 7.18 -10.68
N ASP A 114 -38.65 7.93 -9.58
CA ASP A 114 -39.86 8.72 -9.25
C ASP A 114 -40.17 9.80 -10.30
N PHE A 115 -39.10 10.39 -10.84
CA PHE A 115 -39.18 11.35 -11.93
C PHE A 115 -39.68 10.68 -13.22
N ALA A 116 -39.07 9.57 -13.63
CA ALA A 116 -39.45 8.84 -14.84
C ALA A 116 -40.90 8.35 -14.80
N ILE A 117 -41.36 7.83 -13.66
CA ILE A 117 -42.77 7.43 -13.49
C ILE A 117 -43.69 8.65 -13.60
N GLY A 118 -43.33 9.77 -12.95
CA GLY A 118 -44.12 11.00 -13.00
C GLY A 118 -44.17 11.63 -14.40
N GLU A 119 -43.08 11.53 -15.16
CA GLU A 119 -43.03 11.98 -16.55
C GLU A 119 -43.90 11.11 -17.46
N ALA A 120 -43.80 9.78 -17.33
CA ALA A 120 -44.66 8.84 -18.04
C ALA A 120 -46.14 9.07 -17.72
N ALA A 121 -46.50 9.28 -16.44
CA ALA A 121 -47.87 9.62 -16.04
C ALA A 121 -48.38 10.87 -16.76
N ARG A 122 -47.56 11.94 -16.79
CA ARG A 122 -47.90 13.21 -17.46
C ARG A 122 -48.05 13.04 -18.96
N LYS A 123 -47.14 12.31 -19.59
CA LYS A 123 -47.11 12.07 -21.04
C LYS A 123 -48.34 11.29 -21.50
N HIS A 124 -48.74 10.27 -20.73
CA HIS A 124 -49.85 9.39 -21.10
C HIS A 124 -51.21 9.87 -20.58
N GLY A 125 -51.23 10.79 -19.59
CA GLY A 125 -52.40 11.56 -19.17
C GLY A 125 -53.58 10.77 -18.59
N ALA A 126 -53.42 9.45 -18.40
CA ALA A 126 -54.50 8.53 -18.05
C ALA A 126 -54.49 8.09 -16.58
N PHE A 127 -53.44 8.41 -15.82
CA PHE A 127 -53.22 7.93 -14.46
C PHE A 127 -52.84 9.07 -13.52
N ASP A 128 -53.31 9.00 -12.28
CA ASP A 128 -52.77 9.83 -11.21
C ASP A 128 -51.32 9.45 -10.92
N ALA A 129 -50.45 10.45 -10.77
CA ALA A 129 -49.01 10.22 -10.65
C ALA A 129 -48.62 9.49 -9.36
N GLU A 130 -49.33 9.71 -8.25
CA GLU A 130 -49.07 9.02 -6.98
C GLU A 130 -49.54 7.56 -7.05
N GLN A 131 -50.71 7.30 -7.64
CA GLN A 131 -51.20 5.94 -7.85
C GLN A 131 -50.28 5.13 -8.77
N LEU A 132 -49.80 5.76 -9.85
CA LEU A 132 -48.86 5.13 -10.77
C LEU A 132 -47.52 4.84 -10.09
N ARG A 133 -46.99 5.77 -9.28
CA ARG A 133 -45.79 5.53 -8.47
C ARG A 133 -45.97 4.36 -7.52
N ALA A 134 -47.06 4.33 -6.76
CA ALA A 134 -47.32 3.26 -5.80
C ALA A 134 -47.36 1.87 -6.47
N PHE A 135 -47.91 1.79 -7.68
CA PHE A 135 -48.04 0.55 -8.43
C PHE A 135 -46.76 0.14 -9.17
N VAL A 136 -46.12 1.07 -9.90
CA VAL A 136 -45.00 0.76 -10.80
C VAL A 136 -43.69 0.59 -10.02
N ARG A 137 -43.45 1.43 -9.00
CA ARG A 137 -42.17 1.52 -8.29
C ARG A 137 -41.68 0.19 -7.68
N PRO A 138 -42.51 -0.66 -7.07
CA PRO A 138 -42.08 -1.98 -6.58
C PRO A 138 -41.56 -2.92 -7.68
N HIS A 139 -41.91 -2.66 -8.93
CA HIS A 139 -41.53 -3.46 -10.08
C HIS A 139 -40.36 -2.87 -10.88
N VAL A 140 -39.88 -1.67 -10.53
CA VAL A 140 -38.75 -1.03 -11.22
C VAL A 140 -37.43 -1.60 -10.69
N GLN A 141 -36.54 -1.95 -11.62
CA GLN A 141 -35.17 -2.33 -11.34
C GLN A 141 -34.23 -1.41 -12.13
N THR A 142 -33.11 -1.03 -11.51
CA THR A 142 -32.02 -0.35 -12.22
C THR A 142 -31.08 -1.40 -12.81
N MET A 143 -30.88 -1.37 -14.12
CA MET A 143 -29.96 -2.23 -14.86
C MET A 143 -28.92 -1.36 -15.57
N GLY A 144 -27.73 -1.23 -14.98
CA GLY A 144 -26.74 -0.26 -15.46
C GLY A 144 -27.26 1.17 -15.27
N ASP A 145 -27.37 1.91 -16.37
CA ASP A 145 -27.88 3.29 -16.38
C ASP A 145 -29.38 3.38 -16.73
N GLU A 146 -30.06 2.25 -16.94
CA GLU A 146 -31.48 2.21 -17.33
C GLU A 146 -32.40 1.78 -16.18
N HIS A 147 -33.59 2.36 -16.14
CA HIS A 147 -34.67 1.95 -15.23
C HIS A 147 -35.75 1.19 -16.00
N VAL A 148 -35.91 -0.09 -15.67
CA VAL A 148 -36.84 -0.99 -16.35
C VAL A 148 -37.88 -1.53 -15.40
N VAL A 149 -39.10 -1.70 -15.88
CA VAL A 149 -40.17 -2.38 -15.17
C VAL A 149 -40.04 -3.87 -15.44
N ARG A 150 -39.92 -4.67 -14.39
CA ARG A 150 -39.88 -6.12 -14.46
C ARG A 150 -41.24 -6.71 -14.12
N THR A 151 -41.88 -7.28 -15.14
CA THR A 151 -43.09 -8.08 -14.99
C THR A 151 -42.78 -9.56 -15.31
N PRO A 152 -43.63 -10.51 -14.93
CA PRO A 152 -43.42 -11.92 -15.26
C PRO A 152 -43.29 -12.11 -16.78
N GLY A 153 -42.07 -12.39 -17.25
CA GLY A 153 -41.77 -12.67 -18.66
C GLY A 153 -41.38 -11.48 -19.53
N MET A 154 -41.33 -10.24 -19.01
CA MET A 154 -40.92 -9.06 -19.79
C MET A 154 -40.08 -8.07 -18.97
N LEU A 155 -39.16 -7.41 -19.67
CA LEU A 155 -38.45 -6.21 -19.22
C LEU A 155 -38.76 -5.11 -20.23
N GLN A 156 -39.27 -3.99 -19.75
CA GLN A 156 -39.69 -2.86 -20.58
C GLN A 156 -39.29 -1.57 -19.88
N SER A 157 -39.09 -0.49 -20.63
CA SER A 157 -38.90 0.82 -20.03
C SER A 157 -40.16 1.24 -19.26
N ILE A 158 -40.00 2.17 -18.31
CA ILE A 158 -41.13 2.74 -17.55
C ILE A 158 -42.16 3.35 -18.50
N ASP A 159 -41.71 4.03 -19.57
CA ASP A 159 -42.60 4.66 -20.56
C ASP A 159 -43.42 3.63 -21.35
N GLU A 160 -42.78 2.56 -21.85
CA GLU A 160 -43.46 1.48 -22.58
C GLU A 160 -44.48 0.75 -21.70
N PHE A 161 -44.12 0.50 -20.43
CA PHE A 161 -45.02 -0.16 -19.50
C PHE A 161 -46.29 0.67 -19.24
N VAL A 162 -46.14 1.98 -19.06
CA VAL A 162 -47.26 2.89 -18.83
C VAL A 162 -48.13 3.05 -20.07
N ASP A 163 -47.53 3.09 -21.27
CA ASP A 163 -48.28 3.08 -22.53
C ASP A 163 -49.08 1.78 -22.70
N ALA A 164 -48.47 0.62 -22.41
CA ALA A 164 -49.15 -0.67 -22.48
C ALA A 164 -50.34 -0.77 -21.51
N MET A 165 -50.19 -0.28 -20.27
CA MET A 165 -51.30 -0.21 -19.30
C MET A 165 -52.46 0.68 -19.76
N ARG A 166 -52.18 1.71 -20.55
CA ARG A 166 -53.21 2.60 -21.11
C ARG A 166 -53.97 1.93 -22.27
N VAL A 167 -53.26 1.21 -23.13
CA VAL A 167 -53.79 0.70 -24.39
C VAL A 167 -54.50 -0.65 -24.23
N ASP A 168 -54.05 -1.51 -23.31
CA ASP A 168 -54.61 -2.84 -23.09
C ASP A 168 -55.53 -2.92 -21.85
N PRO A 169 -56.84 -3.23 -22.03
CA PRO A 169 -57.79 -3.41 -20.93
C PRO A 169 -57.39 -4.51 -19.93
N ALA A 170 -56.69 -5.56 -20.37
CA ALA A 170 -56.24 -6.63 -19.46
C ALA A 170 -55.12 -6.13 -18.53
N SER A 171 -54.20 -5.33 -19.07
CA SER A 171 -53.16 -4.64 -18.31
C SER A 171 -53.72 -3.56 -17.37
N ALA A 172 -54.79 -2.85 -17.78
CA ALA A 172 -55.50 -1.91 -16.92
C ALA A 172 -56.24 -2.57 -15.75
N ASN A 173 -56.73 -3.81 -15.93
CA ASN A 173 -57.36 -4.58 -14.86
C ASN A 173 -56.35 -5.02 -13.79
N LEU A 174 -55.12 -5.37 -14.18
CA LEU A 174 -54.02 -5.64 -13.23
C LEU A 174 -53.66 -4.41 -12.38
N PHE A 175 -53.71 -3.20 -12.97
CA PHE A 175 -53.53 -1.94 -12.26
C PHE A 175 -54.65 -1.69 -11.22
N ARG A 176 -55.91 -1.91 -11.62
CA ARG A 176 -57.08 -1.75 -10.71
C ARG A 176 -57.10 -2.78 -9.58
N GLU A 177 -56.84 -4.05 -9.89
CA GLU A 177 -56.76 -5.13 -8.91
C GLU A 177 -55.59 -4.91 -7.93
N GLY A 178 -54.43 -4.49 -8.42
CA GLY A 178 -53.27 -4.18 -7.58
C GLY A 178 -53.44 -2.95 -6.68
N LEU A 179 -54.32 -2.01 -7.06
CA LEU A 179 -54.72 -0.87 -6.22
C LEU A 179 -55.92 -1.18 -5.30
N GLY A 180 -56.48 -2.39 -5.36
CA GLY A 180 -57.68 -2.76 -4.60
C GLY A 180 -58.96 -2.01 -5.02
N LEU A 181 -58.97 -1.42 -6.21
CA LEU A 181 -60.10 -0.70 -6.77
C LEU A 181 -60.95 -1.68 -7.58
N LYS A 182 -62.13 -2.06 -7.04
CA LYS A 182 -63.13 -2.88 -7.74
C LYS A 182 -63.93 -2.04 -8.74
#